data_AF-A0A3C1M3Z9-F1
#
_entry.id   AF-A0A3C1M3Z9-F1
#
_cell.length_a   1.000
_cell.length_b   1.000
_cell.length_c   1.000
_cell.angle_alpha   90.00
_cell.angle_beta   90.00
_cell.angle_gamma   90.00
#
_symmetry.space_group_name_H-M   'P 1'
#
loop_
_entity.id
_entity.type
_entity.pdbx_description
1 polymer ?
#
loop_
_entity_poly.entity_id
_entity_poly.type
_entity_poly.pdbx_seq_one_letter_code
_entity_poly.pdbx_strand_id
1 'polypeptide(L)'
;GDRLTLEFTETLAGNRPQRVTVPQLAVSLTAVAEPTTRQMVILSHHRSYENAAASAFRFAAQGIPTDIVQPRRWQVWAKRDTFRTEPLRQVLMQELHARGFDRPSLETHRDRQRWRLSWQAGNFRYQRDRLTVRAGQGVIRVNGRPYGGHLVLQPNAFGTFTVVNHVPLETYLRGVVPHEIGSQAP
;
A
#
# COMPACT_ATOMS: atom_id res chain seq x y z
N GLY A 1 8.31 -16.24 -23.41
CA GLY A 1 7.63 -17.19 -22.51
C GLY A 1 8.19 -17.00 -21.12
N ASP A 2 7.37 -16.49 -20.22
CA ASP A 2 7.44 -16.84 -18.81
C ASP A 2 6.00 -16.85 -18.30
N ARG A 3 5.69 -17.77 -17.39
CA ARG A 3 4.34 -17.85 -16.81
C ARG A 3 4.31 -17.01 -15.55
N LEU A 4 3.27 -16.17 -15.45
CA LEU A 4 2.99 -15.40 -14.25
C LEU A 4 2.26 -16.27 -13.25
N THR A 5 2.72 -16.28 -12.01
CA THR A 5 2.03 -16.87 -10.87
C THR A 5 1.34 -15.74 -10.10
N LEU A 6 0.03 -15.83 -10.02
CA LEU A 6 -0.86 -14.91 -9.32
C LEU A 6 -1.20 -15.50 -7.96
N GLU A 7 -1.04 -14.74 -6.89
CA GLU A 7 -1.41 -15.14 -5.52
C GLU A 7 -2.36 -14.11 -4.91
N PHE A 8 -3.52 -14.56 -4.47
CA PHE A 8 -4.58 -13.73 -3.90
C PHE A 8 -5.47 -14.58 -2.99
N THR A 9 -6.34 -13.94 -2.22
CA THR A 9 -7.20 -14.65 -1.27
C THR A 9 -8.64 -14.75 -1.78
N GLU A 10 -9.21 -15.94 -1.69
CA GLU A 10 -10.61 -16.23 -2.01
C GLU A 10 -11.50 -15.89 -0.83
N THR A 11 -12.23 -14.78 -0.91
CA THR A 11 -13.10 -14.32 0.18
C THR A 11 -14.39 -15.14 0.29
N LEU A 12 -14.87 -15.72 -0.83
CA LEU A 12 -16.09 -16.54 -0.85
C LEU A 12 -15.90 -17.95 -0.27
N ALA A 13 -14.66 -18.44 -0.15
CA ALA A 13 -14.33 -19.78 0.33
C ALA A 13 -13.56 -19.76 1.67
N GLY A 14 -13.88 -18.81 2.55
CA GLY A 14 -13.29 -18.74 3.90
C GLY A 14 -11.87 -18.20 3.92
N ASN A 15 -11.55 -17.22 3.05
CA ASN A 15 -10.28 -16.51 3.02
C ASN A 15 -9.07 -17.43 2.73
N ARG A 16 -9.24 -18.41 1.83
CA ARG A 16 -8.17 -19.34 1.44
C ARG A 16 -7.23 -18.71 0.40
N PRO A 17 -5.91 -18.92 0.51
CA PRO A 17 -4.98 -18.48 -0.52
C PRO A 17 -5.24 -19.27 -1.81
N GLN A 18 -5.26 -18.56 -2.94
CA GLN A 18 -5.36 -19.13 -4.28
C GLN A 18 -4.12 -18.77 -5.08
N ARG A 19 -3.75 -19.70 -5.96
CA ARG A 19 -2.66 -19.54 -6.91
C ARG A 19 -3.13 -19.88 -8.31
N VAL A 20 -2.92 -18.96 -9.25
CA VAL A 20 -3.30 -19.15 -10.67
C VAL A 20 -2.10 -18.83 -11.53
N THR A 21 -1.83 -19.67 -12.53
CA THR A 21 -0.70 -19.47 -13.45
C THR A 21 -1.22 -19.07 -14.83
N VAL A 22 -0.76 -17.94 -15.36
CA VAL A 22 -1.20 -17.38 -16.65
C VAL A 22 -0.03 -16.87 -17.49
N PRO A 23 -0.13 -16.85 -18.83
CA PRO A 23 0.91 -16.24 -19.67
C PRO A 23 0.90 -14.71 -19.62
N GLN A 24 -0.25 -14.11 -19.32
CA GLN A 24 -0.44 -12.67 -19.23
C GLN A 24 -1.62 -12.33 -18.30
N LEU A 25 -1.64 -11.09 -17.85
CA LEU A 25 -2.65 -10.55 -16.94
C LEU A 25 -3.06 -9.15 -17.43
N ALA A 26 -4.37 -8.92 -17.57
CA ALA A 26 -4.90 -7.57 -17.75
C ALA A 26 -5.43 -7.05 -16.42
N VAL A 27 -5.03 -5.85 -16.01
CA VAL A 27 -5.49 -5.20 -14.78
C VAL A 27 -6.33 -3.99 -15.14
N SER A 28 -7.41 -3.75 -14.40
CA SER A 28 -8.30 -2.62 -14.63
C SER A 28 -8.77 -2.02 -13.31
N LEU A 29 -8.86 -0.70 -13.28
CA LEU A 29 -9.38 0.07 -12.16
C LEU A 29 -10.65 0.80 -12.61
N THR A 30 -11.78 0.49 -11.97
CA THR A 30 -13.07 1.10 -12.33
C THR A 30 -13.61 1.90 -11.16
N ALA A 31 -14.11 3.10 -11.44
CA ALA A 31 -14.86 3.87 -10.46
C ALA A 31 -16.29 3.36 -10.35
N VAL A 32 -16.76 3.15 -9.13
CA VAL A 32 -18.13 2.72 -8.83
C VAL A 32 -18.80 3.81 -8.01
N ALA A 33 -20.00 4.23 -8.41
CA ALA A 33 -20.78 5.29 -7.77
C ALA A 33 -21.39 4.83 -6.42
N GLU A 34 -20.52 4.45 -5.50
CA GLU A 34 -20.81 4.09 -4.12
C GLU A 34 -20.17 5.17 -3.24
N PRO A 35 -20.96 6.11 -2.69
CA PRO A 35 -20.45 7.11 -1.78
C PRO A 35 -19.87 6.46 -0.54
N THR A 36 -18.62 6.79 -0.20
CA THR A 36 -17.96 6.27 1.00
C THR A 36 -17.44 7.41 1.86
N THR A 37 -17.45 7.20 3.18
CA THR A 37 -16.82 8.11 4.13
C THR A 37 -15.62 7.40 4.75
N ARG A 38 -14.45 8.04 4.67
CA ARG A 38 -13.22 7.59 5.30
C ARG A 38 -12.86 8.56 6.42
N GLN A 39 -12.45 8.02 7.55
CA GLN A 39 -11.97 8.81 8.68
C GLN A 39 -10.58 8.33 9.08
N MET A 40 -9.71 9.27 9.40
CA MET A 40 -8.34 8.99 9.84
C MET A 40 -7.97 9.90 11.01
N VAL A 41 -7.25 9.35 11.98
CA VAL A 41 -6.66 10.12 13.06
C VAL A 41 -5.27 10.56 12.63
N ILE A 42 -5.10 11.86 12.42
CA ILE A 42 -3.82 12.48 12.12
C ILE A 42 -3.16 12.83 13.43
N LEU A 43 -1.99 12.25 13.68
CA LEU A 43 -1.25 12.44 14.92
C LEU A 43 -0.34 13.68 14.85
N SER A 44 0.22 13.97 13.66
CA SER A 44 1.09 15.13 13.46
C SER A 44 1.37 15.43 11.98
N HIS A 45 1.83 16.66 11.69
CA HIS A 45 2.24 17.14 10.38
C HIS A 45 3.70 17.59 10.38
N HIS A 46 4.42 17.34 9.29
CA HIS A 46 5.86 17.56 9.17
C HIS A 46 6.27 18.09 7.79
N ARG A 47 7.40 18.80 7.73
CA ARG A 47 7.96 19.33 6.48
C ARG A 47 8.84 18.31 5.74
N SER A 48 9.40 17.35 6.46
CA SER A 48 10.30 16.33 5.91
C SER A 48 9.91 14.93 6.38
N TYR A 49 10.39 13.91 5.65
CA TYR A 49 10.14 12.52 5.98
C TYR A 49 10.80 12.14 7.30
N GLU A 50 12.02 12.60 7.55
CA GLU A 50 12.82 12.26 8.73
C GLU A 50 12.10 12.70 10.02
N ASN A 51 11.53 13.90 10.02
CA ASN A 51 10.75 14.42 11.13
C ASN A 51 9.45 13.62 11.34
N ALA A 52 8.77 13.25 10.24
CA ALA A 52 7.60 12.39 10.31
C ALA A 52 7.95 10.99 10.84
N ALA A 53 9.06 10.41 10.40
CA ALA A 53 9.55 9.11 10.84
C ALA A 53 9.92 9.12 12.33
N ALA A 54 10.62 10.15 12.80
CA ALA A 54 10.92 10.31 14.22
C ALA A 54 9.63 10.45 15.06
N SER A 55 8.64 11.18 14.56
CA SER A 55 7.34 11.30 15.24
C SER A 55 6.55 10.00 15.24
N ALA A 56 6.53 9.29 14.11
CA ALA A 56 5.89 7.98 13.96
C ALA A 56 6.49 6.96 14.94
N PHE A 57 7.82 6.94 15.07
CA PHE A 57 8.53 6.11 16.03
C PHE A 57 8.13 6.42 17.47
N ARG A 58 8.05 7.71 17.86
CA ARG A 58 7.63 8.11 19.22
C ARG A 58 6.21 7.66 19.56
N PHE A 59 5.27 7.76 18.62
CA PHE A 59 3.90 7.27 18.83
C PHE A 59 3.87 5.74 18.92
N ALA A 60 4.60 5.04 18.04
CA ALA A 60 4.68 3.58 18.06
C ALA A 60 5.28 3.05 19.37
N ALA A 61 6.31 3.71 19.90
CA ALA A 61 6.92 3.40 21.20
C ALA A 61 5.94 3.57 22.39
N GLN A 62 4.88 4.35 22.21
CA GLN A 62 3.81 4.53 23.19
C GLN A 62 2.59 3.61 22.92
N GLY A 63 2.76 2.60 22.06
CA GLY A 63 1.71 1.64 21.73
C GLY A 63 0.72 2.10 20.67
N ILE A 64 0.96 3.24 20.01
CA ILE A 64 0.09 3.77 18.96
C ILE A 64 0.75 3.47 17.61
N PRO A 65 0.39 2.37 16.92
CA PRO A 65 0.97 2.05 15.62
C PRO A 65 0.61 3.14 14.61
N THR A 66 1.52 3.43 13.69
CA THR A 66 1.41 4.57 12.77
C THR A 66 1.58 4.19 11.30
N ASP A 67 1.04 5.03 10.42
CA ASP A 67 1.34 5.07 8.99
C ASP A 67 1.90 6.47 8.64
N ILE A 68 2.93 6.55 7.81
CA ILE A 68 3.47 7.83 7.29
C ILE A 68 2.94 8.04 5.87
N VAL A 69 2.35 9.21 5.61
CA VAL A 69 1.76 9.54 4.30
C VAL A 69 2.11 10.97 3.87
N GLN A 70 2.04 11.25 2.56
CA GLN A 70 2.39 12.57 2.01
C GLN A 70 1.36 13.06 0.96
N PRO A 71 0.15 13.51 1.36
CA PRO A 71 -0.79 14.12 0.42
C PRO A 71 -0.34 15.51 -0.07
N ARG A 72 0.15 16.35 0.84
CA ARG A 72 0.74 17.69 0.53
C ARG A 72 1.99 17.92 1.38
N ARG A 73 1.84 17.76 2.70
CA ARG A 73 2.93 17.69 3.69
C ARG A 73 3.02 16.27 4.21
N TRP A 74 4.14 15.91 4.81
CA TRP A 74 4.27 14.65 5.53
C TRP A 74 3.33 14.65 6.73
N GLN A 75 2.60 13.55 6.90
CA GLN A 75 1.68 13.35 8.01
C GLN A 75 1.96 12.00 8.64
N VAL A 76 1.79 11.95 9.96
CA VAL A 76 1.78 10.69 10.71
C VAL A 76 0.35 10.43 11.09
N TRP A 77 -0.21 9.33 10.59
CA TRP A 77 -1.54 8.87 10.92
C TRP A 77 -1.45 7.74 11.94
N ALA A 78 -2.49 7.59 12.76
CA ALA A 78 -2.70 6.34 13.48
C ALA A 78 -2.99 5.22 12.46
N LYS A 79 -2.44 4.02 12.68
CA LYS A 79 -2.50 2.93 11.71
C LYS A 79 -3.95 2.56 11.39
N ARG A 80 -4.34 2.70 10.13
CA ARG A 80 -5.75 2.60 9.71
C ARG A 80 -6.34 1.21 9.91
N ASP A 81 -5.54 0.17 9.72
CA ASP A 81 -5.97 -1.22 9.90
C ASP A 81 -6.21 -1.56 11.37
N THR A 82 -5.49 -0.90 12.28
CA THR A 82 -5.67 -1.01 13.73
C THR A 82 -6.91 -0.21 14.17
N PHE A 83 -7.01 1.06 13.76
CA PHE A 83 -8.10 1.97 14.14
C PHE A 83 -9.19 2.05 13.05
N ARG A 84 -9.66 0.87 12.63
CA ARG A 84 -10.52 0.70 11.45
C ARG A 84 -11.97 1.18 11.61
N THR A 85 -12.52 1.14 12.83
CA THR A 85 -13.90 1.54 13.10
C THR A 85 -13.96 2.89 13.79
N GLU A 86 -15.13 3.56 13.70
CA GLU A 86 -15.30 4.86 14.33
C GLU A 86 -15.15 4.83 15.86
N PRO A 87 -15.73 3.86 16.59
CA PRO A 87 -15.52 3.77 18.04
C PRO A 87 -14.04 3.67 18.43
N LEU A 88 -13.23 2.91 17.68
CA LEU A 88 -11.79 2.78 17.95
C LEU A 88 -11.04 4.10 17.77
N ARG A 89 -11.41 4.90 16.77
CA ARG A 89 -10.82 6.23 16.56
C ARG A 89 -11.24 7.21 17.66
N GLN A 90 -12.50 7.16 18.09
CA GLN A 90 -12.99 8.02 19.17
C GLN A 90 -12.29 7.70 20.50
N VAL A 91 -12.12 6.42 20.83
CA VAL A 91 -11.34 5.99 22.02
C VAL A 91 -9.90 6.47 21.92
N LEU A 92 -9.23 6.29 20.76
CA LEU A 92 -7.88 6.79 20.56
C LEU A 92 -7.78 8.31 20.75
N MET A 93 -8.73 9.09 20.22
CA MET A 93 -8.75 10.55 20.38
C MET A 93 -8.89 10.96 21.85
N GLN A 94 -9.74 10.26 22.62
CA GLN A 94 -9.89 10.50 24.05
C GLN A 94 -8.61 10.15 24.82
N GLU A 95 -7.98 9.02 24.51
CA GLU A 95 -6.71 8.59 25.11
C GLU A 95 -5.59 9.58 24.82
N LEU A 96 -5.47 10.05 23.58
CA LEU A 96 -4.51 11.07 23.18
C LEU A 96 -4.73 12.37 23.96
N HIS A 97 -5.98 12.82 24.09
CA HIS A 97 -6.31 14.02 24.87
C HIS A 97 -5.97 13.85 26.36
N ALA A 98 -6.31 12.71 26.97
CA ALA A 98 -6.00 12.42 28.36
C ALA A 98 -4.49 12.36 28.65
N ARG A 99 -3.68 12.01 27.65
CA ARG A 99 -2.21 12.04 27.70
C ARG A 99 -1.61 13.43 27.41
N GLY A 100 -2.44 14.45 27.22
CA GLY A 100 -2.01 15.83 26.97
C GLY A 100 -1.61 16.12 25.52
N PHE A 101 -1.96 15.27 24.55
CA PHE A 101 -1.75 15.59 23.14
C PHE A 101 -2.87 16.51 22.64
N ASP A 102 -2.50 17.68 22.15
CA ASP A 102 -3.38 18.75 21.66
C ASP A 102 -3.46 18.85 20.13
N ARG A 103 -2.46 18.33 19.43
CA ARG A 103 -2.34 18.36 17.96
C ARG A 103 -3.12 17.28 17.19
N PRO A 104 -3.36 16.07 17.73
CA PRO A 104 -4.06 15.05 16.96
C PRO A 104 -5.45 15.50 16.54
N SER A 105 -5.87 15.11 15.34
CA SER A 105 -7.16 15.50 14.76
C SER A 105 -7.81 14.35 14.01
N LEU A 106 -9.14 14.39 13.91
CA LEU A 106 -9.92 13.43 13.13
C LEU A 106 -10.29 14.08 11.79
N GLU A 107 -9.72 13.61 10.70
CA GLU A 107 -10.06 14.08 9.35
C GLU A 107 -11.08 13.13 8.70
N THR A 108 -12.12 13.71 8.09
CA THR A 108 -13.20 12.98 7.41
C THR A 108 -13.19 13.32 5.93
N HIS A 109 -13.05 12.30 5.08
CA HIS A 109 -13.11 12.41 3.63
C HIS A 109 -14.38 11.73 3.12
N ARG A 110 -15.16 12.45 2.31
CA ARG A 110 -16.33 11.92 1.62
C ARG A 110 -15.97 11.72 0.14
N ASP A 111 -15.88 10.46 -0.26
CA ASP A 111 -15.64 10.09 -1.65
C ASP A 111 -16.98 9.79 -2.32
N ARG A 112 -17.26 10.41 -3.46
CA ARG A 112 -18.50 10.14 -4.23
C ARG A 112 -18.50 8.78 -4.92
N GLN A 113 -17.34 8.16 -5.02
CA GLN A 113 -17.10 6.91 -5.72
C GLN A 113 -16.05 6.10 -5.00
N ARG A 114 -16.11 4.78 -5.19
CA ARG A 114 -15.10 3.83 -4.73
C ARG A 114 -14.38 3.25 -5.94
N TRP A 115 -13.06 3.17 -5.86
CA TRP A 115 -12.26 2.46 -6.86
C TRP A 115 -12.34 0.95 -6.64
N ARG A 116 -12.58 0.19 -7.71
CA ARG A 116 -12.63 -1.27 -7.70
C ARG A 116 -11.50 -1.81 -8.58
N LEU A 117 -10.57 -2.54 -7.95
CA LEU A 117 -9.53 -3.27 -8.65
C LEU A 117 -10.11 -4.57 -9.23
N SER A 118 -9.79 -4.83 -10.49
CA SER A 118 -10.10 -6.09 -11.14
C SER A 118 -8.97 -6.54 -12.04
N TRP A 119 -8.90 -7.83 -12.30
CA TRP A 119 -7.96 -8.38 -13.27
C TRP A 119 -8.53 -9.60 -13.97
N GLN A 120 -8.01 -9.86 -15.16
CA GLN A 120 -8.40 -10.97 -16.00
C GLN A 120 -7.23 -11.95 -16.14
N ALA A 121 -7.47 -13.20 -15.74
CA ALA A 121 -6.55 -14.32 -15.85
C ALA A 121 -7.22 -15.40 -16.70
N GLY A 122 -6.84 -15.45 -17.99
CA GLY A 122 -7.55 -16.26 -18.99
C GLY A 122 -9.01 -15.81 -19.13
N ASN A 123 -9.94 -16.74 -18.94
CA ASN A 123 -11.39 -16.49 -19.07
C ASN A 123 -12.04 -16.00 -17.76
N PHE A 124 -11.28 -15.94 -16.67
CA PHE A 124 -11.81 -15.53 -15.37
C PHE A 124 -11.45 -14.10 -15.05
N ARG A 125 -12.45 -13.33 -14.60
CA ARG A 125 -12.26 -11.99 -14.04
C ARG A 125 -12.36 -12.07 -12.52
N TYR A 126 -11.34 -11.59 -11.85
CA TYR A 126 -11.26 -11.52 -10.40
C TYR A 126 -11.40 -10.07 -9.94
N GLN A 127 -12.03 -9.88 -8.79
CA GLN A 127 -12.19 -8.60 -8.11
C GLN A 127 -11.74 -8.79 -6.67
N ARG A 128 -10.46 -8.60 -6.39
CA ARG A 128 -9.94 -8.59 -5.02
C ARG A 128 -9.09 -7.35 -4.82
N ASP A 129 -8.86 -7.01 -3.56
CA ASP A 129 -8.15 -5.78 -3.22
C ASP A 129 -6.62 -5.97 -3.21
N ARG A 130 -6.15 -7.22 -3.14
CA ARG A 130 -4.72 -7.56 -3.12
C ARG A 130 -4.40 -8.67 -4.12
N LEU A 131 -3.32 -8.49 -4.86
CA LEU A 131 -2.77 -9.47 -5.79
C LEU A 131 -1.24 -9.40 -5.78
N THR A 132 -0.60 -10.55 -5.54
CA THR A 132 0.83 -10.73 -5.77
C THR A 132 1.04 -11.36 -7.14
N VAL A 133 1.94 -10.80 -7.95
CA VAL A 133 2.32 -11.30 -9.27
C VAL A 133 3.79 -11.65 -9.24
N ARG A 134 4.12 -12.89 -9.55
CA ARG A 134 5.48 -13.41 -9.69
C ARG A 134 5.70 -13.92 -11.11
N ALA A 135 6.93 -13.88 -11.57
CA ALA A 135 7.36 -14.50 -12.82
C ALA A 135 8.37 -15.61 -12.50
N GLY A 136 8.34 -16.73 -13.22
CA GLY A 136 9.24 -17.86 -12.97
C GLY A 136 10.72 -17.50 -13.11
N GLN A 137 11.06 -16.60 -14.03
CA GLN A 137 12.39 -16.05 -14.26
C GLN A 137 12.66 -14.77 -13.46
N GLY A 138 11.74 -14.38 -12.57
CA GLY A 138 11.90 -13.18 -11.73
C GLY A 138 11.82 -11.85 -12.48
N VAL A 139 11.38 -11.85 -13.74
CA VAL A 139 11.18 -10.63 -14.54
C VAL A 139 9.74 -10.56 -15.05
N ILE A 140 9.02 -9.51 -14.64
CA ILE A 140 7.65 -9.23 -15.07
C ILE A 140 7.69 -8.08 -16.08
N ARG A 141 7.06 -8.27 -17.25
CA ARG A 141 6.89 -7.19 -18.23
C ARG A 141 5.55 -6.49 -18.02
N VAL A 142 5.59 -5.20 -17.70
CA VAL A 142 4.40 -4.35 -17.58
C VAL A 142 4.39 -3.39 -18.76
N ASN A 143 3.40 -3.51 -19.64
CA ASN A 143 3.27 -2.70 -20.86
C ASN A 143 4.59 -2.66 -21.67
N GLY A 144 5.24 -3.82 -21.83
CA GLY A 144 6.51 -3.97 -22.54
C GLY A 144 7.77 -3.70 -21.72
N ARG A 145 7.68 -2.95 -20.60
CA ARG A 145 8.83 -2.59 -19.76
C ARG A 145 9.13 -3.69 -18.73
N PRO A 146 10.38 -4.18 -18.61
CA PRO A 146 10.74 -5.21 -17.66
C PRO A 146 10.91 -4.66 -16.23
N TYR A 147 10.44 -5.42 -15.25
CA TYR A 147 10.62 -5.17 -13.82
C TYR A 147 11.13 -6.45 -13.17
N GLY A 148 12.27 -6.39 -12.49
CA GLY A 148 12.77 -7.51 -11.70
C GLY A 148 11.98 -7.68 -10.40
N GLY A 149 11.98 -8.89 -9.85
CA GLY A 149 11.33 -9.22 -8.57
C GLY A 149 9.87 -9.64 -8.72
N HIS A 150 9.01 -9.12 -7.84
CA HIS A 150 7.58 -9.40 -7.87
C HIS A 150 6.75 -8.14 -7.62
N LEU A 151 5.55 -8.11 -8.17
CA LEU A 151 4.64 -6.98 -8.02
C LEU A 151 3.54 -7.31 -7.02
N VAL A 152 3.16 -6.33 -6.20
CA VAL A 152 2.02 -6.43 -5.29
C VAL A 152 1.08 -5.27 -5.59
N LEU A 153 -0.13 -5.60 -6.06
CA LEU A 153 -1.23 -4.66 -6.13
C LEU A 153 -1.94 -4.66 -4.78
N GLN A 154 -2.13 -3.48 -4.20
CA GLN A 154 -2.75 -3.35 -2.88
C GLN A 154 -3.46 -2.00 -2.72
N PRO A 155 -4.42 -1.88 -1.79
CA PRO A 155 -5.03 -0.60 -1.46
C PRO A 155 -4.00 0.35 -0.85
N ASN A 156 -4.22 1.65 -0.98
CA ASN A 156 -3.36 2.66 -0.38
C ASN A 156 -4.10 3.58 0.63
N ALA A 157 -3.39 4.59 1.13
CA ALA A 157 -3.90 5.57 2.08
C ALA A 157 -5.11 6.37 1.59
N PHE A 158 -5.24 6.53 0.27
CA PHE A 158 -6.09 7.52 -0.36
C PHE A 158 -7.35 6.93 -1.00
N GLY A 159 -7.74 5.70 -0.61
CA GLY A 159 -8.95 5.05 -1.11
C GLY A 159 -8.82 4.56 -2.56
N THR A 160 -7.59 4.41 -3.06
CA THR A 160 -7.29 3.82 -4.37
C THR A 160 -6.27 2.68 -4.19
N PHE A 161 -5.58 2.30 -5.26
CA PHE A 161 -4.62 1.19 -5.29
C PHE A 161 -3.23 1.68 -5.69
N THR A 162 -2.23 0.90 -5.30
CA THR A 162 -0.83 1.10 -5.67
C THR A 162 -0.23 -0.23 -6.07
N VAL A 163 0.65 -0.19 -7.07
CA VAL A 163 1.48 -1.31 -7.47
C VAL A 163 2.85 -1.12 -6.85
N VAL A 164 3.23 -2.03 -5.96
CA VAL A 164 4.54 -2.03 -5.31
C VAL A 164 5.42 -3.05 -6.02
N ASN A 165 6.60 -2.62 -6.47
CA ASN A 165 7.62 -3.55 -6.96
C ASN A 165 8.57 -3.94 -5.83
N HIS A 166 8.59 -5.22 -5.48
CA HIS A 166 9.50 -5.79 -4.49
C HIS A 166 10.69 -6.42 -5.20
N VAL A 167 11.82 -5.73 -5.14
CA VAL A 167 13.09 -6.15 -5.73
C VAL A 167 14.03 -6.63 -4.62
N PRO A 168 14.62 -7.83 -4.71
CA PRO A 168 15.69 -8.24 -3.80
C PRO A 168 16.84 -7.24 -3.80
N LEU A 169 17.42 -6.95 -2.63
CA LEU A 169 18.43 -5.92 -2.47
C LEU A 169 19.66 -6.16 -3.36
N GLU A 170 20.04 -7.43 -3.53
CA GLU A 170 21.16 -7.86 -4.37
C GLU A 170 20.95 -7.49 -5.85
N THR A 171 19.70 -7.55 -6.32
CA THR A 171 19.31 -7.16 -7.67
C THR A 171 19.26 -5.64 -7.81
N TYR A 172 18.82 -4.93 -6.76
CA TYR A 172 18.81 -3.46 -6.75
C TYR A 172 20.22 -2.89 -6.82
N LEU A 173 21.14 -3.37 -5.96
CA LEU A 173 22.52 -2.91 -5.92
C LEU A 173 23.24 -3.11 -7.27
N ARG A 174 22.97 -4.19 -8.00
CA ARG A 174 23.52 -4.39 -9.36
C ARG A 174 23.04 -3.36 -10.39
N GLY A 175 21.91 -2.70 -10.16
CA GLY A 175 21.34 -1.70 -11.06
C GLY A 175 21.74 -0.25 -10.74
N VAL A 176 21.90 0.11 -9.47
CA VAL A 176 22.28 1.46 -9.03
C VAL A 176 23.79 1.67 -8.87
N VAL A 177 24.54 0.64 -8.47
CA VAL A 177 25.99 0.78 -8.22
C VAL A 177 26.79 1.19 -9.47
N PRO A 178 26.53 0.67 -10.70
CA PRO A 178 27.30 1.07 -11.88
C PRO A 178 27.11 2.53 -12.32
N HIS A 179 26.02 3.20 -11.89
CA HIS A 179 25.71 4.58 -12.29
C HIS A 179 26.02 5.60 -11.19
N GLU A 180 26.17 5.17 -9.94
CA GLU A 180 26.51 6.04 -8.80
C GLU A 180 27.99 5.99 -8.40
N ILE A 181 28.72 4.94 -8.81
CA ILE A 181 30.18 4.93 -8.72
C ILE A 181 30.69 5.30 -10.10
N GLY A 182 31.25 6.50 -10.23
CA GLY A 182 31.81 7.02 -11.48
C GLY A 182 32.82 6.04 -12.11
N SER A 183 33.30 6.37 -13.31
CA SER A 183 34.16 5.54 -14.18
C SER A 183 35.52 5.09 -13.61
N GLN A 184 35.70 5.06 -12.29
CA GLN A 184 36.85 4.57 -11.54
C GLN A 184 36.43 3.75 -10.29
N ALA A 185 35.56 2.76 -10.47
CA ALA A 185 35.60 1.61 -9.57
C ALA A 185 36.87 0.78 -9.90
N PRO A 186 37.62 0.28 -8.89
CA PRO A 186 38.90 -0.40 -9.11
C PRO A 186 38.78 -1.69 -9.92
#